data_AF-A0A1N7NYR0-F1
#
_entry.id   AF-A0A1N7NYR0-F1
#
_cell.length_a   1.000
_cell.length_b   1.000
_cell.length_c   1.000
_cell.angle_alpha   90.00
_cell.angle_beta   90.00
_cell.angle_gamma   90.00
#
_symmetry.space_group_name_H-M   'P 1'
#
loop_
_entity.id
_entity.type
_entity.pdbx_description
1 polymer ?
#
loop_
_entity_poly.entity_id
_entity_poly.type
_entity_poly.pdbx_seq_one_letter_code
_entity_poly.pdbx_strand_id
1 'polypeptide(L)'
;MTPDPVIWASREFEVARAGLPAHLAALHRLHRRRERHRSVVTEFPGWLADAQGRQDDVDGIRLVTLGNLFGSYACLMQDDVIDGDAVTPMLDALASIYMLRCTETYRGLMTDTPAFWPLFHRYWTEYYAALAAEAAGERSNEIIGQKLSPLKISAAALCLRWDAMHQLPTLEDIIENFHVVVQLLDDLEERRTVSPARLEHGTRTAHQVEEAARVAGLEKMAAAARAIAQAIVTLSAEPVP
;
A
#
# COMPACT_ATOMS: atom_id res chain seq x y z
N MET A 1 -9.47 3.86 25.30
CA MET A 1 -9.47 3.46 23.87
C MET A 1 -8.24 4.03 23.22
N THR A 2 -7.40 3.17 22.68
CA THR A 2 -6.22 3.59 21.92
C THR A 2 -6.69 4.13 20.55
N PRO A 3 -6.30 5.34 20.12
CA PRO A 3 -6.70 5.87 18.82
C PRO A 3 -6.34 4.91 17.68
N ASP A 4 -7.28 4.73 16.73
CA ASP A 4 -7.11 3.99 15.47
C ASP A 4 -5.73 4.32 14.84
N PRO A 5 -4.90 3.30 14.56
CA PRO A 5 -3.56 3.49 13.99
C PRO A 5 -3.54 4.32 12.70
N VAL A 6 -4.56 4.18 11.84
CA VAL A 6 -4.66 4.95 10.59
C VAL A 6 -4.96 6.41 10.88
N ILE A 7 -5.85 6.69 11.84
CA ILE A 7 -6.15 8.08 12.26
C ILE A 7 -4.91 8.72 12.87
N TRP A 8 -4.19 7.98 13.72
CA TRP A 8 -2.93 8.45 14.30
C TRP A 8 -1.87 8.74 13.22
N ALA A 9 -1.61 7.78 12.33
CA ALA A 9 -0.61 7.92 11.27
C ALA A 9 -0.96 9.07 10.32
N SER A 10 -2.24 9.21 9.97
CA SER A 10 -2.73 10.33 9.15
C SER A 10 -2.44 11.68 9.81
N ARG A 11 -2.62 11.79 11.13
CA ARG A 11 -2.31 13.02 11.88
C ARG A 11 -0.81 13.32 11.85
N GLU A 12 0.04 12.33 12.13
CA GLU A 12 1.50 12.51 12.13
C GLU A 12 2.03 12.85 10.73
N PHE A 13 1.47 12.24 9.70
CA PHE A 13 1.76 12.59 8.32
C PHE A 13 1.40 14.04 7.99
N GLU A 14 0.24 14.53 8.44
CA GLU A 14 -0.16 15.93 8.26
C GLU A 14 0.75 16.90 9.02
N VAL A 15 1.26 16.51 10.20
CA VAL A 15 2.27 17.28 10.94
C VAL A 15 3.57 17.36 10.14
N ALA A 16 4.07 16.24 9.63
CA ALA A 16 5.27 16.21 8.79
C ALA A 16 5.10 17.07 7.53
N ARG A 17 3.92 16.99 6.90
CA ARG A 17 3.55 17.80 5.73
C ARG A 17 3.53 19.31 6.06
N ALA A 18 3.03 19.69 7.23
CA ALA A 18 2.99 21.10 7.64
C ALA A 18 4.40 21.71 7.77
N GLY A 19 5.42 20.87 7.99
CA GLY A 19 6.83 21.28 8.00
C GLY A 19 7.47 21.42 6.61
N LEU A 20 6.78 21.10 5.52
CA LEU A 20 7.34 21.22 4.17
C LEU A 20 7.45 22.70 3.73
N PRO A 21 8.48 23.05 2.94
CA PRO A 21 8.55 24.32 2.23
C PRO A 21 7.27 24.60 1.43
N ALA A 22 6.85 25.87 1.37
CA ALA A 22 5.56 26.26 0.79
C ALA A 22 5.32 25.75 -0.65
N HIS A 23 6.37 25.71 -1.48
CA HIS A 23 6.30 25.21 -2.85
C HIS A 23 6.06 23.69 -2.93
N LEU A 24 6.68 22.91 -2.03
CA LEU A 24 6.45 21.47 -1.92
C LEU A 24 5.07 21.17 -1.31
N ALA A 25 4.63 21.95 -0.33
CA ALA A 25 3.29 21.83 0.24
C ALA A 25 2.19 22.12 -0.79
N ALA A 26 2.44 23.06 -1.72
CA ALA A 26 1.53 23.32 -2.83
C ALA A 26 1.47 22.14 -3.81
N LEU A 27 2.63 21.57 -4.16
CA LEU A 27 2.71 20.42 -5.04
C LEU A 27 1.97 19.19 -4.48
N HIS A 28 2.18 18.88 -3.19
CA HIS A 28 1.45 17.80 -2.52
C HIS A 28 -0.08 17.99 -2.60
N ARG A 29 -0.59 19.21 -2.41
CA ARG A 29 -2.05 19.47 -2.48
C ARG A 29 -2.64 19.15 -3.84
N LEU A 30 -1.87 19.30 -4.92
CA LEU A 30 -2.31 18.96 -6.26
C LEU A 30 -2.43 17.44 -6.43
N HIS A 31 -1.47 16.67 -5.91
CA HIS A 31 -1.47 15.20 -5.98
C HIS A 31 -2.45 14.53 -5.02
N ARG A 32 -2.69 15.11 -3.83
CA ARG A 32 -3.61 14.59 -2.81
C ARG A 32 -5.03 14.33 -3.34
N ARG A 33 -5.47 15.00 -4.42
CA ARG A 33 -6.79 14.77 -5.01
C ARG A 33 -6.99 13.34 -5.53
N ARG A 34 -5.90 12.59 -5.77
CA ARG A 34 -5.93 11.17 -6.18
C ARG A 34 -5.92 10.19 -5.00
N GLU A 35 -5.68 10.66 -3.77
CA GLU A 35 -5.36 9.77 -2.64
C GLU A 35 -6.42 9.64 -1.55
N ARG A 36 -6.45 8.46 -0.95
CA ARG A 36 -7.22 8.14 0.26
C ARG A 36 -6.26 7.75 1.37
N HIS A 37 -6.35 8.45 2.50
CA HIS A 37 -5.65 8.10 3.74
C HIS A 37 -6.00 6.68 4.27
N ARG A 38 -7.06 6.06 3.73
CA ARG A 38 -7.39 4.65 3.92
C ARG A 38 -7.18 3.90 2.61
N SER A 39 -6.19 3.02 2.61
CA SER A 39 -5.89 2.05 1.56
C SER A 39 -5.55 0.70 2.19
N VAL A 40 -5.42 -0.34 1.37
CA VAL A 40 -4.89 -1.65 1.83
C VAL A 40 -3.55 -1.46 2.56
N VAL A 41 -2.70 -0.55 2.10
CA VAL A 41 -1.35 -0.33 2.63
C VAL A 41 -1.40 0.27 4.04
N THR A 42 -2.34 1.16 4.33
CA THR A 42 -2.50 1.75 5.67
C THR A 42 -3.27 0.87 6.65
N GLU A 43 -4.20 0.06 6.15
CA GLU A 43 -5.07 -0.80 6.98
C GLU A 43 -4.42 -2.15 7.31
N PHE A 44 -3.56 -2.66 6.42
CA PHE A 44 -2.91 -3.97 6.53
C PHE A 44 -2.21 -4.21 7.88
N PRO A 45 -1.45 -3.27 8.48
CA PRO A 45 -0.83 -3.49 9.78
C PRO A 45 -1.86 -3.81 10.88
N GLY A 46 -3.01 -3.13 10.87
CA GLY A 46 -4.11 -3.39 11.80
C GLY A 46 -4.78 -4.74 11.56
N TRP A 47 -5.06 -5.08 10.30
CA TRP A 47 -5.65 -6.37 9.95
C TRP A 47 -4.74 -7.55 10.31
N LEU A 48 -3.44 -7.42 10.08
CA LEU A 48 -2.47 -8.45 10.42
C LEU A 48 -2.36 -8.61 11.95
N ALA A 49 -2.36 -7.49 12.69
CA ALA A 49 -2.38 -7.53 14.15
C ALA A 49 -3.65 -8.19 14.69
N ASP A 50 -4.82 -7.86 14.12
CA ASP A 50 -6.09 -8.48 14.48
C ASP A 50 -6.08 -9.99 14.24
N ALA A 51 -5.55 -10.42 13.11
CA ALA A 51 -5.44 -11.83 12.74
C ALA A 51 -4.51 -12.59 13.70
N GLN A 52 -3.37 -12.01 14.06
CA GLN A 52 -2.41 -12.67 14.95
C GLN A 52 -2.71 -12.51 16.45
N GLY A 53 -3.79 -11.79 16.82
CA GLY A 53 -4.08 -11.48 18.22
C GLY A 53 -3.01 -10.58 18.87
N ARG A 54 -2.41 -9.68 18.08
CA ARG A 54 -1.29 -8.79 18.44
C ARG A 54 -1.71 -7.32 18.56
N GLN A 55 -2.97 -7.05 18.88
CA GLN A 55 -3.47 -5.67 19.04
C GLN A 55 -2.83 -4.92 20.22
N ASP A 56 -2.09 -5.63 21.07
CA ASP A 56 -1.28 -5.06 22.15
C ASP A 56 -0.03 -4.32 21.65
N ASP A 57 0.51 -4.63 20.45
CA ASP A 57 1.65 -3.92 19.83
C ASP A 57 1.21 -2.62 19.12
N VAL A 58 0.53 -1.75 19.86
CA VAL A 58 -0.03 -0.50 19.33
C VAL A 58 1.02 0.36 18.62
N ASP A 59 2.19 0.53 19.24
CA ASP A 59 3.22 1.43 18.73
C ASP A 59 3.90 0.86 17.48
N GLY A 60 4.10 -0.46 17.44
CA GLY A 60 4.56 -1.14 16.23
C GLY A 60 3.61 -0.95 15.06
N ILE A 61 2.32 -1.21 15.28
CA ILE A 61 1.28 -1.05 14.26
C ILE A 61 1.24 0.40 13.75
N ARG A 62 1.25 1.38 14.66
CA ARG A 62 1.23 2.80 14.33
C ARG A 62 2.42 3.24 13.47
N LEU A 63 3.62 2.88 13.89
CA LEU A 63 4.84 3.27 13.18
C LEU A 63 4.94 2.59 11.81
N VAL A 64 4.53 1.33 11.70
CA VAL A 64 4.42 0.64 10.40
C VAL A 64 3.40 1.34 9.51
N THR A 65 2.20 1.66 10.02
CA THR A 65 1.18 2.40 9.25
C THR A 65 1.69 3.77 8.78
N LEU A 66 2.44 4.49 9.62
CA LEU A 66 3.03 5.79 9.26
C LEU A 66 4.11 5.65 8.19
N GLY A 67 5.01 4.66 8.34
CA GLY A 67 6.03 4.37 7.34
C GLY A 67 5.41 4.00 5.99
N ASN A 68 4.35 3.19 6.03
CA ASN A 68 3.54 2.82 4.87
C ASN A 68 2.91 4.03 4.19
N LEU A 69 2.34 4.95 4.95
CA LEU A 69 1.74 6.16 4.39
C LEU A 69 2.79 6.99 3.65
N PHE A 70 3.96 7.23 4.25
CA PHE A 70 5.06 7.92 3.55
C PHE A 70 5.52 7.17 2.30
N GLY A 71 5.70 5.85 2.40
CA GLY A 71 6.09 5.01 1.26
C GLY A 71 5.09 5.06 0.12
N SER A 72 3.78 4.96 0.40
CA SER A 72 2.73 5.02 -0.61
C SER A 72 2.70 6.36 -1.34
N TYR A 73 2.81 7.48 -0.63
CA TYR A 73 2.88 8.80 -1.28
C TYR A 73 4.11 8.92 -2.18
N ALA A 74 5.26 8.37 -1.76
CA ALA A 74 6.44 8.36 -2.61
C ALA A 74 6.25 7.51 -3.87
N CYS A 75 5.72 6.29 -3.71
CA CYS A 75 5.40 5.39 -4.82
C CYS A 75 4.47 6.06 -5.84
N LEU A 76 3.37 6.68 -5.39
CA LEU A 76 2.40 7.33 -6.28
C LEU A 76 3.02 8.49 -7.07
N MET A 77 3.84 9.30 -6.42
CA MET A 77 4.55 10.39 -7.10
C MET A 77 5.58 9.89 -8.11
N GLN A 78 6.23 8.75 -7.85
CA GLN A 78 7.16 8.13 -8.78
C GLN A 78 6.43 7.49 -9.97
N ASP A 79 5.29 6.84 -9.72
CA ASP A 79 4.38 6.29 -10.74
C ASP A 79 3.95 7.40 -11.71
N ASP A 80 3.45 8.54 -11.17
CA ASP A 80 3.06 9.71 -11.96
C ASP A 80 4.21 10.28 -12.82
N VAL A 81 5.47 10.16 -12.38
CA VAL A 81 6.65 10.58 -13.16
C VAL A 81 6.95 9.57 -14.28
N ILE A 82 6.89 8.27 -13.98
CA ILE A 82 7.20 7.18 -14.92
C ILE A 82 6.17 7.13 -16.05
N ASP A 83 4.88 7.28 -15.71
CA ASP A 83 3.78 7.28 -16.67
C ASP A 83 3.74 8.56 -17.53
N GLY A 84 4.53 9.57 -17.20
CA GLY A 84 4.53 10.87 -17.88
C GLY A 84 3.33 11.75 -17.52
N ASP A 85 2.59 11.39 -16.48
CA ASP A 85 1.39 12.05 -15.98
C ASP A 85 1.69 13.40 -15.31
N ALA A 86 2.84 13.51 -14.63
CA ALA A 86 3.28 14.74 -13.96
C ALA A 86 4.80 14.90 -13.99
N VAL A 87 5.34 15.47 -15.07
CA VAL A 87 6.79 15.65 -15.22
C VAL A 87 7.24 16.98 -14.63
N THR A 88 7.48 17.03 -13.32
CA THR A 88 8.29 18.11 -12.73
C THR A 88 9.40 17.53 -11.86
N PRO A 89 10.66 18.02 -11.97
CA PRO A 89 11.74 17.65 -11.04
C PRO A 89 11.38 17.88 -9.56
N MET A 90 10.43 18.77 -9.30
CA MET A 90 9.94 19.05 -7.95
C MET A 90 9.10 17.90 -7.38
N LEU A 91 8.43 17.12 -8.22
CA LEU A 91 7.63 15.96 -7.81
C LEU A 91 8.54 14.82 -7.36
N ASP A 92 9.58 14.55 -8.13
CA ASP A 92 10.62 13.58 -7.76
C ASP A 92 11.35 13.98 -6.46
N ALA A 93 11.65 15.27 -6.27
CA ALA A 93 12.20 15.78 -5.01
C ALA A 93 11.24 15.56 -3.83
N LEU A 94 9.93 15.74 -4.03
CA LEU A 94 8.93 15.49 -2.99
C LEU A 94 8.79 13.99 -2.68
N ALA A 95 8.78 13.13 -3.70
CA ALA A 95 8.78 11.68 -3.54
C ALA A 95 10.00 11.22 -2.73
N SER A 96 11.19 11.75 -3.05
CA SER A 96 12.42 11.50 -2.31
C SER A 96 12.33 11.89 -0.84
N ILE A 97 11.71 13.04 -0.53
CA ILE A 97 11.48 13.46 0.87
C ILE A 97 10.59 12.45 1.59
N TYR A 98 9.51 11.98 0.97
CA TYR A 98 8.66 10.96 1.58
C TYR A 98 9.34 9.60 1.71
N MET A 99 10.18 9.20 0.76
CA MET A 99 11.03 8.01 0.91
C MET A 99 11.99 8.11 2.09
N LEU A 100 12.61 9.28 2.29
CA LEU A 100 13.44 9.53 3.47
C LEU A 100 12.62 9.39 4.76
N ARG A 101 11.42 9.97 4.82
CA ARG A 101 10.53 9.85 6.00
C ARG A 101 10.07 8.42 6.26
N CYS A 102 9.75 7.67 5.22
CA CYS A 102 9.46 6.24 5.31
C CYS A 102 10.64 5.49 5.94
N THR A 103 11.84 5.71 5.41
CA THR A 103 13.08 5.08 5.89
C THR A 103 13.40 5.48 7.34
N GLU A 104 13.25 6.75 7.70
CA GLU A 104 13.44 7.25 9.08
C GLU A 104 12.47 6.58 10.05
N THR A 105 11.21 6.40 9.65
CA THR A 105 10.18 5.75 10.47
C THR A 105 10.56 4.29 10.75
N TYR A 106 10.90 3.53 9.70
CA TYR A 106 11.34 2.14 9.87
C TYR A 106 12.67 2.04 10.62
N ARG A 107 13.58 3.00 10.45
CA ARG A 107 14.84 3.04 11.20
C ARG A 107 14.62 3.21 12.68
N GLY A 108 13.71 4.11 13.08
CA GLY A 108 13.30 4.27 14.48
C GLY A 108 12.68 2.98 15.04
N LEU A 109 11.85 2.30 14.25
CA LEU A 109 11.19 1.06 14.65
C LEU A 109 12.13 -0.16 14.75
N MET A 110 13.13 -0.24 13.88
CA MET A 110 13.98 -1.42 13.65
C MET A 110 15.44 -1.19 14.00
N THR A 111 15.72 -0.27 14.93
CA THR A 111 17.09 0.09 15.33
C THR A 111 17.88 -1.14 15.79
N ASP A 112 17.27 -2.02 16.58
CA ASP A 112 17.93 -3.20 17.17
C ASP A 112 17.67 -4.50 16.38
N THR A 113 17.13 -4.40 15.15
CA THR A 113 16.70 -5.54 14.35
C THR A 113 17.48 -5.60 13.02
N PRO A 114 18.77 -5.98 13.02
CA PRO A 114 19.61 -5.93 11.82
C PRO A 114 19.10 -6.82 10.68
N ALA A 115 18.37 -7.90 11.00
CA ALA A 115 17.76 -8.80 10.03
C ALA A 115 16.67 -8.14 9.16
N PHE A 116 16.13 -6.99 9.57
CA PHE A 116 15.12 -6.24 8.81
C PHE A 116 15.68 -5.61 7.53
N TRP A 117 16.90 -5.06 7.60
CA TRP A 117 17.42 -4.20 6.53
C TRP A 117 17.63 -4.92 5.19
N PRO A 118 18.14 -6.17 5.13
CA PRO A 118 18.19 -6.91 3.88
C PRO A 118 16.80 -7.09 3.24
N LEU A 119 15.75 -7.32 4.03
CA LEU A 119 14.37 -7.44 3.54
C LEU A 119 13.84 -6.09 3.04
N PHE A 120 14.06 -5.01 3.80
CA PHE A 120 13.71 -3.65 3.40
C PHE A 120 14.30 -3.28 2.04
N HIS A 121 15.60 -3.54 1.86
CA HIS A 121 16.30 -3.27 0.59
C HIS A 121 15.79 -4.15 -0.55
N ARG A 122 15.58 -5.45 -0.29
CA ARG A 122 15.04 -6.38 -1.28
C ARG A 122 13.69 -5.89 -1.81
N TYR A 123 12.74 -5.59 -0.94
CA TYR A 123 11.38 -5.23 -1.38
C TYR A 123 11.30 -3.89 -2.10
N TRP A 124 12.13 -2.91 -1.73
CA TRP A 124 12.25 -1.70 -2.55
C TRP A 124 12.86 -1.98 -3.91
N THR A 125 13.85 -2.87 -3.98
CA THR A 125 14.47 -3.28 -5.25
C THR A 125 13.46 -3.99 -6.15
N GLU A 126 12.66 -4.90 -5.60
CA GLU A 126 11.55 -5.57 -6.31
C GLU A 126 10.55 -4.55 -6.88
N TYR A 127 10.14 -3.58 -6.06
CA TYR A 127 9.23 -2.51 -6.51
C TYR A 127 9.79 -1.72 -7.70
N TYR A 128 11.02 -1.22 -7.59
CA TYR A 128 11.62 -0.42 -8.66
C TYR A 128 11.94 -1.24 -9.91
N ALA A 129 12.31 -2.52 -9.76
CA ALA A 129 12.50 -3.43 -10.87
C ALA A 129 11.17 -3.68 -11.61
N ALA A 130 10.08 -3.88 -10.88
CA ALA A 130 8.75 -4.05 -11.47
C ALA A 130 8.30 -2.81 -12.25
N LEU A 131 8.49 -1.61 -11.70
CA LEU A 131 8.20 -0.35 -12.41
C LEU A 131 9.02 -0.19 -13.69
N ALA A 132 10.32 -0.49 -13.62
CA ALA A 132 11.20 -0.40 -14.79
C ALA A 132 10.80 -1.40 -15.89
N ALA A 133 10.42 -2.62 -15.50
CA ALA A 133 9.95 -3.64 -16.43
C ALA A 133 8.61 -3.24 -17.09
N GLU A 134 7.66 -2.73 -16.31
CA GLU A 134 6.39 -2.23 -16.83
C GLU A 134 6.59 -1.05 -17.80
N ALA A 135 7.45 -0.09 -17.47
CA ALA A 135 7.80 1.02 -18.35
C ALA A 135 8.49 0.56 -19.65
N ALA A 136 9.19 -0.58 -19.62
CA ALA A 136 9.76 -1.23 -20.80
C ALA A 136 8.71 -2.03 -21.62
N GLY A 137 7.46 -2.08 -21.16
CA GLY A 137 6.36 -2.81 -21.79
C GLY A 137 6.28 -4.28 -21.42
N GLU A 138 7.06 -4.74 -20.43
CA GLU A 138 6.95 -6.10 -19.91
C GLU A 138 5.72 -6.23 -19.00
N ARG A 139 4.99 -7.34 -19.15
CA ARG A 139 3.81 -7.60 -18.32
C ARG A 139 3.73 -9.08 -17.97
N SER A 140 3.80 -9.37 -16.67
CA SER A 140 3.60 -10.70 -16.11
C SER A 140 2.90 -10.56 -14.75
N ASN A 141 2.29 -11.65 -14.25
CA ASN A 141 1.72 -11.65 -12.91
C ASN A 141 2.78 -11.37 -11.84
N GLU A 142 4.02 -11.79 -12.06
CA GLU A 142 5.14 -11.53 -11.17
C GLU A 142 5.46 -10.02 -11.11
N ILE A 143 5.63 -9.37 -12.26
CA ILE A 143 5.88 -7.91 -12.34
C ILE A 143 4.75 -7.15 -11.66
N ILE A 144 3.49 -7.51 -11.97
CA ILE A 144 2.33 -6.87 -11.33
C ILE A 144 2.41 -7.08 -9.82
N GLY A 145 2.52 -8.31 -9.33
CA GLY A 145 2.60 -8.60 -7.89
C GLY A 145 3.72 -7.83 -7.18
N GLN A 146 4.89 -7.71 -7.81
CA GLN A 146 6.04 -7.00 -7.27
C GLN A 146 5.83 -5.48 -7.14
N LYS A 147 4.86 -4.86 -7.82
CA LYS A 147 4.48 -3.46 -7.58
C LYS A 147 3.94 -3.22 -6.16
N LEU A 148 3.45 -4.27 -5.47
CA LEU A 148 3.02 -4.18 -4.06
C LEU A 148 4.10 -4.64 -3.06
N SER A 149 5.34 -4.84 -3.50
CA SER A 149 6.47 -5.17 -2.62
C SER A 149 6.68 -4.20 -1.45
N PRO A 150 6.37 -2.88 -1.54
CA PRO A 150 6.46 -2.00 -0.37
C PRO A 150 5.57 -2.46 0.81
N LEU A 151 4.47 -3.17 0.56
CA LEU A 151 3.63 -3.74 1.63
C LEU A 151 4.29 -4.94 2.33
N LYS A 152 5.16 -5.68 1.63
CA LYS A 152 5.95 -6.78 2.22
C LYS A 152 6.93 -6.27 3.28
N ILE A 153 7.38 -5.01 3.17
CA ILE A 153 8.21 -4.35 4.21
C ILE A 153 7.45 -4.32 5.53
N SER A 154 6.16 -3.99 5.50
CA SER A 154 5.28 -3.96 6.66
C SER A 154 5.11 -5.35 7.27
N ALA A 155 4.90 -6.36 6.41
CA ALA A 155 4.80 -7.75 6.83
C ALA A 155 6.08 -8.22 7.52
N ALA A 156 7.25 -8.01 6.88
CA ALA A 156 8.55 -8.36 7.46
C ALA A 156 8.81 -7.64 8.79
N ALA A 157 8.45 -6.35 8.86
CA ALA A 157 8.58 -5.59 10.10
C ALA A 157 7.78 -6.22 11.24
N LEU A 158 6.49 -6.47 11.02
CA LEU A 158 5.63 -7.04 12.06
C LEU A 158 6.01 -8.49 12.39
N CYS A 159 6.37 -9.30 11.40
CA CYS A 159 6.88 -10.65 11.62
C CYS A 159 8.14 -10.68 12.50
N LEU A 160 9.11 -9.79 12.28
CA LEU A 160 10.30 -9.70 13.14
C LEU A 160 9.95 -9.26 14.56
N ARG A 161 9.02 -8.31 14.72
CA ARG A 161 8.58 -7.83 16.04
C ARG A 161 7.83 -8.88 16.84
N TRP A 162 7.09 -9.75 16.17
CA TRP A 162 6.24 -10.75 16.81
C TRP A 162 6.85 -12.15 16.84
N ASP A 163 8.13 -12.27 16.46
CA ASP A 163 8.86 -13.55 16.31
C ASP A 163 8.12 -14.55 15.41
N ALA A 164 7.52 -14.03 14.34
CA ALA A 164 6.65 -14.74 13.40
C ALA A 164 7.23 -14.81 11.98
N MET A 165 8.56 -14.83 11.85
CA MET A 165 9.25 -14.86 10.55
C MET A 165 8.92 -16.09 9.70
N HIS A 166 8.49 -17.19 10.32
CA HIS A 166 8.00 -18.37 9.62
C HIS A 166 6.76 -18.10 8.76
N GLN A 167 6.02 -17.01 9.02
CA GLN A 167 4.82 -16.62 8.27
C GLN A 167 5.12 -15.72 7.06
N LEU A 168 6.33 -15.14 7.01
CA LEU A 168 6.67 -14.14 6.00
C LEU A 168 6.51 -14.66 4.56
N PRO A 169 6.97 -15.88 4.18
CA PRO A 169 6.78 -16.37 2.81
C PRO A 169 5.31 -16.44 2.39
N THR A 170 4.44 -16.93 3.27
CA THR A 170 2.99 -16.97 3.01
C THR A 170 2.40 -15.57 2.85
N LEU A 171 2.86 -14.60 3.66
CA LEU A 171 2.42 -13.20 3.55
C LEU A 171 2.90 -12.56 2.25
N GLU A 172 4.11 -12.85 1.79
CA GLU A 172 4.64 -12.38 0.50
C GLU A 172 3.76 -12.84 -0.65
N ASP A 173 3.49 -14.15 -0.73
CA ASP A 173 2.64 -14.75 -1.77
C ASP A 173 1.24 -14.14 -1.79
N ILE A 174 0.67 -13.94 -0.60
CA ILE A 174 -0.64 -13.35 -0.42
C ILE A 174 -0.68 -11.90 -0.93
N ILE A 175 0.32 -11.10 -0.57
CA ILE A 175 0.41 -9.68 -0.95
C ILE A 175 0.52 -9.57 -2.48
N GLU A 176 1.38 -10.39 -3.10
CA GLU A 176 1.56 -10.38 -4.55
C GLU A 176 0.27 -10.81 -5.28
N ASN A 177 -0.32 -11.94 -4.88
CA ASN A 177 -1.55 -12.43 -5.50
C ASN A 177 -2.73 -11.46 -5.31
N PHE A 178 -2.81 -10.80 -4.15
CA PHE A 178 -3.80 -9.75 -3.92
C PHE A 178 -3.64 -8.63 -4.95
N HIS A 179 -2.43 -8.14 -5.17
CA HIS A 179 -2.22 -7.05 -6.12
C HIS A 179 -2.51 -7.46 -7.56
N VAL A 180 -2.13 -8.69 -7.95
CA VAL A 180 -2.48 -9.26 -9.27
C VAL A 180 -3.99 -9.27 -9.47
N VAL A 181 -4.76 -9.75 -8.47
CA VAL A 181 -6.22 -9.79 -8.57
C VAL A 181 -6.81 -8.39 -8.67
N VAL A 182 -6.33 -7.43 -7.88
CA VAL A 182 -6.81 -6.04 -7.91
C VAL A 182 -6.54 -5.41 -9.28
N GLN A 183 -5.32 -5.52 -9.79
CA GLN A 183 -4.96 -4.96 -11.09
C GLN A 183 -5.77 -5.58 -12.24
N LEU A 184 -6.02 -6.90 -12.20
CA LEU A 184 -6.87 -7.56 -13.20
C LEU A 184 -8.33 -7.10 -13.12
N LEU A 185 -8.83 -6.80 -11.92
CA LEU A 185 -10.18 -6.24 -11.76
C LEU A 185 -10.24 -4.81 -12.30
N ASP A 186 -9.24 -3.98 -12.01
CA ASP A 186 -9.15 -2.61 -12.52
C ASP A 186 -9.07 -2.60 -14.06
N ASP A 187 -8.25 -3.46 -14.66
CA ASP A 187 -8.16 -3.64 -16.12
C ASP A 187 -9.52 -4.06 -16.73
N LEU A 188 -10.30 -4.89 -16.03
CA LEU A 188 -11.63 -5.33 -16.49
C LEU A 188 -12.66 -4.19 -16.40
N GLU A 189 -12.59 -3.35 -15.37
CA GLU A 189 -13.46 -2.18 -15.22
C GLU A 189 -13.14 -1.09 -16.25
N GLU A 190 -11.86 -0.85 -16.53
CA GLU A 190 -11.43 0.06 -17.59
C GLU A 190 -11.98 -0.38 -18.96
N ARG A 191 -11.88 -1.68 -19.28
CA ARG A 191 -12.45 -2.22 -20.53
C ARG A 191 -13.97 -2.08 -20.62
N ARG A 192 -14.68 -2.05 -19.50
CA ARG A 192 -16.14 -1.82 -19.46
C ARG A 192 -16.49 -0.35 -19.68
N THR A 193 -15.68 0.56 -19.17
CA THR A 193 -15.90 2.02 -19.26
C THR A 193 -15.47 2.58 -20.62
N VAL A 194 -14.46 2.00 -21.27
CA VAL A 194 -13.99 2.34 -22.63
C VAL A 194 -14.96 1.84 -23.74
N SER A 195 -16.11 1.23 -23.38
CA SER A 195 -17.20 0.91 -24.31
C SER A 195 -18.44 1.85 -24.21
N PRO A 196 -18.36 3.16 -24.52
CA PRO A 196 -19.55 4.04 -24.61
C PRO A 196 -20.13 4.16 -26.03
N ALA A 197 -19.75 3.32 -27.01
CA ALA A 197 -20.31 3.40 -28.36
C ALA A 197 -21.63 2.61 -28.55
N ARG A 198 -22.30 2.11 -27.49
CA ARG A 198 -23.50 1.26 -27.66
C ARG A 198 -24.67 1.40 -26.69
N LEU A 199 -24.73 2.41 -25.83
CA LEU A 199 -25.93 2.62 -25.00
C LEU A 199 -26.36 4.08 -25.01
N GLU A 200 -27.11 4.44 -26.04
CA GLU A 200 -28.06 5.54 -25.97
C GLU A 200 -29.19 5.19 -24.98
N HIS A 201 -29.63 6.22 -24.24
CA HIS A 201 -30.77 6.29 -23.31
C HIS A 201 -30.54 5.88 -21.84
N GLY A 202 -30.48 6.89 -20.96
CA GLY A 202 -30.78 6.71 -19.53
C GLY A 202 -30.06 7.68 -18.58
N THR A 203 -30.41 8.97 -18.60
CA THR A 203 -29.90 9.99 -17.69
C THR A 203 -30.35 9.76 -16.23
N ARG A 204 -29.39 9.91 -15.30
CA ARG A 204 -29.43 9.71 -13.82
C ARG A 204 -29.31 8.26 -13.35
N THR A 205 -28.06 7.84 -13.12
CA THR A 205 -27.61 6.87 -12.08
C THR A 205 -26.12 6.53 -12.21
N ALA A 206 -25.43 6.88 -13.31
CA ALA A 206 -24.03 6.50 -13.56
C ALA A 206 -23.07 6.84 -12.39
N HIS A 207 -23.05 8.08 -11.89
CA HIS A 207 -22.18 8.45 -10.77
C HIS A 207 -22.50 7.71 -9.46
N GLN A 208 -23.78 7.39 -9.18
CA GLN A 208 -24.16 6.66 -7.97
C GLN A 208 -23.87 5.17 -8.09
N VAL A 209 -23.97 4.62 -9.30
CA VAL A 209 -23.62 3.23 -9.63
C VAL A 209 -22.11 3.06 -9.64
N GLU A 210 -21.35 4.04 -10.10
CA GLU A 210 -19.89 4.07 -10.10
C GLU A 210 -19.32 4.26 -8.67
N GLU A 211 -19.92 5.14 -7.88
CA GLU A 211 -19.61 5.29 -6.45
C GLU A 211 -19.93 4.00 -5.67
N ALA A 212 -21.08 3.36 -5.94
CA ALA A 212 -21.48 2.10 -5.31
C ALA A 212 -20.63 0.91 -5.77
N ALA A 213 -20.24 0.85 -7.05
CA ALA A 213 -19.33 -0.17 -7.57
C ALA A 213 -17.93 -0.04 -6.95
N ARG A 214 -17.43 1.19 -6.79
CA ARG A 214 -16.17 1.48 -6.13
C ARG A 214 -16.19 1.15 -4.63
N VAL A 215 -17.28 1.48 -3.93
CA VAL A 215 -17.46 1.08 -2.51
C VAL A 215 -17.56 -0.44 -2.40
N ALA A 216 -18.29 -1.11 -3.30
CA ALA A 216 -18.36 -2.56 -3.35
C ALA A 216 -17.01 -3.21 -3.71
N GLY A 217 -16.19 -2.56 -4.54
CA GLY A 217 -14.81 -2.97 -4.86
C GLY A 217 -13.91 -2.90 -3.63
N LEU A 218 -13.96 -1.78 -2.89
CA LEU A 218 -13.24 -1.62 -1.62
C LEU A 218 -13.73 -2.58 -0.54
N GLU A 219 -15.03 -2.85 -0.46
CA GLU A 219 -15.60 -3.83 0.46
C GLU A 219 -15.19 -5.26 0.09
N LYS A 220 -15.14 -5.59 -1.21
CA LYS A 220 -14.62 -6.87 -1.70
C LYS A 220 -13.12 -7.01 -1.48
N MET A 221 -12.34 -5.96 -1.66
CA MET A 221 -10.90 -5.94 -1.36
C MET A 221 -10.65 -6.06 0.15
N ALA A 222 -11.42 -5.37 0.98
CA ALA A 222 -11.36 -5.51 2.43
C ALA A 222 -11.87 -6.88 2.90
N ALA A 223 -12.84 -7.48 2.22
CA ALA A 223 -13.29 -8.85 2.48
C ALA A 223 -12.24 -9.88 2.03
N ALA A 224 -11.60 -9.67 0.89
CA ALA A 224 -10.51 -10.51 0.40
C ALA A 224 -9.29 -10.42 1.32
N ALA A 225 -8.89 -9.22 1.73
CA ALA A 225 -7.81 -9.00 2.67
C ALA A 225 -8.12 -9.58 4.07
N ARG A 226 -9.38 -9.49 4.54
CA ARG A 226 -9.83 -10.16 5.77
C ARG A 226 -9.86 -11.69 5.64
N ALA A 227 -10.31 -12.21 4.50
CA ALA A 227 -10.31 -13.65 4.23
C ALA A 227 -8.87 -14.19 4.13
N ILE A 228 -7.98 -13.43 3.53
CA ILE A 228 -6.53 -13.64 3.51
C ILE A 228 -5.98 -13.68 4.94
N ALA A 229 -6.31 -12.68 5.76
CA ALA A 229 -5.88 -12.59 7.15
C ALA A 229 -6.38 -13.80 7.97
N GLN A 230 -7.62 -14.24 7.75
CA GLN A 230 -8.17 -15.46 8.34
C GLN A 230 -7.55 -16.75 7.82
N ALA A 231 -7.19 -16.81 6.54
CA ALA A 231 -6.47 -17.95 5.96
C ALA A 231 -5.08 -18.10 6.60
N ILE A 232 -4.37 -17.00 6.85
CA ILE A 232 -3.07 -16.99 7.55
C ILE A 232 -3.19 -17.56 8.97
N VAL A 233 -4.25 -17.20 9.70
CA VAL A 233 -4.53 -17.75 11.04
C VAL A 233 -4.80 -19.24 11.00
N THR A 234 -5.59 -19.69 10.02
CA THR A 234 -5.96 -21.09 9.87
C THR A 234 -4.75 -21.96 9.54
N LEU A 235 -3.86 -21.47 8.67
CA LEU A 235 -2.62 -22.17 8.29
C LEU A 235 -1.58 -22.18 9.42
N SER A 236 -1.62 -21.21 10.34
CA SER A 236 -0.71 -21.14 11.49
C SER A 236 -1.16 -21.98 12.69
N ALA A 237 -2.39 -22.51 12.66
CA ALA A 237 -2.97 -23.34 13.72
C ALA A 237 -2.75 -24.85 13.50
N GLU A 238 -2.28 -25.27 12.32
CA GLU A 238 -1.88 -26.64 12.10
C GLU A 238 -0.51 -26.89 12.73
N PRO A 239 -0.38 -27.85 13.67
CA PRO A 239 0.93 -28.24 14.18
C PRO A 239 1.73 -28.80 13.01
N VAL A 240 2.88 -28.19 12.73
CA VAL A 240 3.88 -28.74 11.80
C VAL A 240 4.24 -30.14 12.32
N PRO A 241 4.03 -31.21 11.53
CA PRO A 241 4.34 -32.58 11.94
C PRO A 241 5.83 -32.82 12.18
#